data_AF-A0A6G7VAH3-F1
#
_entry.id   AF-A0A6G7VAH3-F1
#
_cell.length_a   1.000
_cell.length_b   1.000
_cell.length_c   1.000
_cell.angle_alpha   90.00
_cell.angle_beta   90.00
_cell.angle_gamma   90.00
#
_symmetry.space_group_name_H-M   'P 1'
#
loop_
_entity.id
_entity.type
_entity.pdbx_description
1 polymer ?
#
loop_
_entity_poly.entity_id
_entity_poly.type
_entity_poly.pdbx_seq_one_letter_code
_entity_poly.pdbx_strand_id
1 'polypeptide(L)'
;MGVWRYFAFPDERDTVILIMSWEFVNLVLLFGAPGALLEHRQRRSSVRIPCRYTAEIHAGGRHLIAETYDLSLEGVWLRLSPASAAWLKERPPACVRIYSPRTKFRRITTGRIPAQIQGIITNTIG
;
A
#
# COMPACT_ATOMS: atom_id res chain seq x y z
N MET A 1 4.97 5.41 -44.16
CA MET A 1 4.17 5.59 -45.39
C MET A 1 3.98 7.06 -45.76
N GLY A 2 3.69 7.97 -44.80
CA GLY A 2 3.50 9.39 -45.11
C GLY A 2 4.71 10.12 -45.74
N VAL A 3 5.93 9.82 -45.30
CA VAL A 3 7.17 10.44 -45.84
C VAL A 3 7.29 10.21 -47.36
N TRP A 4 6.98 9.00 -47.83
CA TRP A 4 7.01 8.68 -49.26
C TRP A 4 5.93 9.44 -50.06
N ARG A 5 4.70 9.51 -49.52
CA ARG A 5 3.58 10.25 -50.14
C ARG A 5 3.85 11.76 -50.23
N TYR A 6 4.54 12.33 -49.26
CA TYR A 6 4.89 13.76 -49.24
C TYR A 6 5.81 14.17 -50.42
N PHE A 7 6.74 13.30 -50.82
CA PHE A 7 7.61 13.53 -51.98
C PHE A 7 6.97 13.14 -53.31
N ALA A 8 6.11 12.11 -53.33
CA ALA A 8 5.48 11.59 -54.55
C ALA A 8 4.29 12.43 -55.06
N PHE A 9 3.54 13.11 -54.17
CA PHE A 9 2.32 13.85 -54.52
C PHE A 9 2.38 15.29 -53.97
N PRO A 10 2.93 16.24 -54.74
CA PRO A 10 3.10 17.63 -54.28
C PRO A 10 1.78 18.38 -54.04
N ASP A 11 0.71 18.07 -54.76
CA ASP A 11 -0.60 18.72 -54.61
C ASP A 11 -1.36 18.34 -53.35
N GLU A 12 -1.04 17.19 -52.73
CA GLU A 12 -1.74 16.66 -51.55
C GLU A 12 -0.98 16.90 -50.23
N ARG A 13 0.11 17.68 -50.27
CA ARG A 13 1.04 17.85 -49.15
C ARG A 13 0.38 18.31 -47.86
N ASP A 14 -0.58 19.24 -47.94
CA ASP A 14 -1.27 19.77 -46.76
C ASP A 14 -2.06 18.68 -46.02
N THR A 15 -2.77 17.84 -46.78
CA THR A 15 -3.51 16.70 -46.23
C THR A 15 -2.57 15.64 -45.67
N VAL A 16 -1.45 15.37 -46.37
CA VAL A 16 -0.45 14.40 -45.91
C VAL A 16 0.22 14.88 -44.61
N ILE A 17 0.56 16.17 -44.48
CA ILE A 17 1.13 16.74 -43.26
C ILE A 17 0.17 16.60 -42.09
N LEU A 18 -1.12 16.90 -42.28
CA LEU A 18 -2.13 16.77 -41.22
C LEU A 18 -2.25 15.33 -40.73
N ILE A 19 -2.32 14.37 -41.65
CA ILE A 19 -2.42 12.94 -41.33
C ILE A 19 -1.16 12.46 -40.60
N MET A 20 0.03 12.82 -41.09
CA MET A 20 1.29 12.44 -40.45
C MET A 20 1.44 13.04 -39.05
N SER A 21 0.97 14.27 -38.85
CA SER A 21 1.00 14.92 -37.53
C SER A 21 0.12 14.17 -36.53
N TRP A 22 -1.06 13.73 -36.99
CA TRP A 22 -1.97 12.93 -36.17
C TRP A 22 -1.40 11.54 -35.85
N GLU A 23 -0.81 10.87 -36.83
CA GLU A 23 -0.12 9.59 -36.64
C GLU A 23 1.04 9.72 -35.65
N PHE A 24 1.78 10.83 -35.69
CA PHE A 24 2.85 11.11 -34.76
C PHE A 24 2.35 11.30 -33.32
N VAL A 25 1.25 12.02 -33.11
CA VAL A 25 0.61 12.13 -31.79
C VAL A 25 0.21 10.75 -31.27
N ASN A 26 -0.42 9.92 -32.11
CA ASN A 26 -0.80 8.56 -31.73
C ASN A 26 0.42 7.71 -31.37
N LEU A 27 1.53 7.88 -32.07
CA LEU A 27 2.79 7.20 -31.76
C LEU A 27 3.33 7.63 -30.38
N VAL A 28 3.35 8.95 -30.10
CA VAL A 28 3.78 9.47 -28.79
C VAL A 28 2.91 8.94 -27.65
N LEU A 29 1.59 8.92 -27.83
CA LEU A 29 0.66 8.35 -26.86
C LEU A 29 0.91 6.84 -26.64
N LEU A 30 1.16 6.10 -27.72
CA LEU A 30 1.45 4.67 -27.66
C LEU A 30 2.79 4.39 -26.95
N PHE A 31 3.79 5.25 -27.07
CA PHE A 31 5.05 5.14 -26.30
C PHE A 31 4.93 5.63 -24.86
N GLY A 32 4.02 6.57 -24.56
CA GLY A 32 3.74 7.03 -23.20
C GLY A 32 3.04 5.98 -22.33
N ALA A 33 2.16 5.16 -22.93
CA ALA A 33 1.40 4.15 -22.19
C ALA A 33 2.28 3.04 -21.54
N PRO A 34 3.30 2.49 -22.21
CA PRO A 34 4.28 1.59 -21.58
C PRO A 34 5.11 2.26 -20.49
N GLY A 35 5.43 3.55 -20.64
CA GLY A 35 6.16 4.31 -19.63
C GLY A 35 5.39 4.38 -18.30
N ALA A 36 4.09 4.66 -18.36
CA ALA A 36 3.21 4.62 -17.20
C ALA A 36 3.04 3.20 -16.63
N LEU A 37 3.03 2.18 -17.49
CA LEU A 37 2.90 0.78 -17.07
C LEU A 37 4.17 0.22 -16.40
N LEU A 38 5.34 0.72 -16.78
CA LEU A 38 6.62 0.37 -16.15
C LEU A 38 6.77 0.94 -14.73
N GLU A 39 6.03 2.01 -14.39
CA GLU A 39 6.19 2.73 -13.13
C GLU A 39 5.46 2.11 -11.92
N HIS A 40 4.71 1.02 -12.07
CA HIS A 40 4.06 0.41 -10.90
C HIS A 40 4.21 -1.09 -10.77
N ARG A 41 5.46 -1.54 -10.66
CA ARG A 41 5.73 -2.80 -9.96
C ARG A 41 5.56 -2.60 -8.45
N GLN A 42 4.31 -2.54 -8.01
CA GLN A 42 3.96 -2.51 -6.58
C GLN A 42 4.36 -3.84 -5.94
N ARG A 43 5.62 -3.95 -5.50
CA ARG A 43 6.24 -5.15 -4.92
C ARG A 43 5.71 -5.54 -3.53
N ARG A 44 4.75 -4.81 -2.96
CA ARG A 44 4.20 -5.13 -1.64
C ARG A 44 3.02 -6.09 -1.80
N SER A 45 3.21 -7.34 -1.39
CA SER A 45 2.22 -8.42 -1.39
C SER A 45 0.93 -8.07 -0.62
N SER A 46 1.03 -7.15 0.34
CA SER A 46 -0.11 -6.67 1.12
C SER A 46 -0.17 -5.15 1.13
N VAL A 47 -1.35 -4.58 0.86
CA VAL A 47 -1.65 -3.17 1.15
C VAL A 47 -1.52 -2.96 2.65
N ARG A 48 -0.54 -2.14 3.03
CA ARG A 48 -0.29 -1.70 4.41
C ARG A 48 -1.03 -0.40 4.63
N ILE A 49 -2.05 -0.42 5.48
CA ILE A 49 -2.89 0.72 5.76
C ILE A 49 -2.32 1.39 7.01
N PRO A 50 -1.74 2.61 6.90
CA PRO A 50 -1.31 3.35 8.07
C PRO A 50 -2.55 3.73 8.88
N CYS A 51 -2.70 3.14 10.06
CA CYS A 51 -3.86 3.36 10.90
C CYS A 51 -3.46 3.42 12.37
N ARG A 52 -4.16 4.28 13.13
CA ARG A 52 -4.01 4.42 14.58
C ARG A 52 -5.31 4.03 15.27
N TYR A 53 -5.46 2.74 15.55
CA TYR A 53 -6.57 2.17 16.30
C TYR A 53 -6.10 1.62 17.63
N THR A 54 -6.93 1.72 18.66
CA THR A 54 -6.67 1.08 19.96
C THR A 54 -6.72 -0.43 19.79
N ALA A 55 -5.73 -1.13 20.31
CA ALA A 55 -5.65 -2.58 20.30
C ALA A 55 -5.42 -3.12 21.72
N GLU A 56 -5.96 -4.29 22.01
CA GLU A 56 -5.73 -5.04 23.23
C GLU A 56 -5.00 -6.34 22.91
N ILE A 57 -3.82 -6.49 23.48
CA ILE A 57 -3.03 -7.71 23.40
C ILE A 57 -3.32 -8.55 24.64
N HIS A 58 -3.72 -9.80 24.44
CA HIS A 58 -3.90 -10.78 25.49
C HIS A 58 -2.71 -11.73 25.48
N ALA A 59 -1.90 -11.70 26.52
CA ALA A 59 -0.78 -12.61 26.72
C ALA A 59 -0.76 -13.03 28.20
N GLY A 60 -0.44 -14.29 28.51
CA GLY A 60 -0.25 -14.75 29.89
C GLY A 60 -1.35 -14.36 30.91
N GLY A 61 -2.61 -14.26 30.48
CA GLY A 61 -3.74 -13.88 31.33
C GLY A 61 -3.88 -12.38 31.64
N ARG A 62 -3.06 -11.51 31.04
CA ARG A 62 -3.19 -10.04 31.15
C ARG A 62 -3.60 -9.42 29.82
N HIS A 63 -4.25 -8.27 29.94
CA HIS A 63 -4.63 -7.40 28.83
C HIS A 63 -3.67 -6.20 28.80
N LEU A 64 -2.99 -6.01 27.67
CA LEU A 64 -2.13 -4.86 27.42
C LEU A 64 -2.80 -3.96 26.37
N ILE A 65 -2.87 -2.67 26.67
CA ILE A 65 -3.35 -1.67 25.71
C ILE A 65 -2.18 -1.27 24.81
N ALA A 66 -2.42 -1.30 23.50
CA ALA A 66 -1.49 -0.94 22.46
C ALA A 66 -2.18 -0.05 21.41
N GLU A 67 -1.41 0.64 20.59
CA GLU A 67 -1.93 1.34 19.41
C GLU A 67 -1.43 0.66 18.14
N THR A 68 -2.28 0.51 17.15
CA THR A 68 -1.83 0.11 15.82
C THR A 68 -1.02 1.22 15.16
N TYR A 69 0.01 0.82 14.44
CA TYR A 69 0.83 1.70 13.61
C TYR A 69 0.56 1.45 12.12
N ASP A 70 0.47 0.18 11.76
CA ASP A 70 0.24 -0.29 10.40
C ASP A 70 -0.55 -1.60 10.47
N LEU A 71 -1.52 -1.76 9.58
CA LEU A 71 -2.36 -2.95 9.46
C LEU A 71 -2.27 -3.47 8.02
N SER A 72 -1.96 -4.75 7.88
CA SER A 72 -2.03 -5.46 6.61
C SER A 72 -2.83 -6.76 6.75
N LEU A 73 -3.07 -7.42 5.63
CA LEU A 73 -3.70 -8.75 5.62
C LEU A 73 -2.81 -9.82 6.27
N GLU A 74 -1.50 -9.64 6.20
CA GLU A 74 -0.50 -10.61 6.69
C GLU A 74 -0.15 -10.37 8.17
N GLY A 75 -0.33 -9.17 8.69
CA GLY A 75 0.05 -8.87 10.06
C GLY A 75 -0.27 -7.44 10.51
N VAL A 76 0.06 -7.17 11.77
CA VAL A 76 -0.21 -5.90 12.42
C VAL A 76 1.01 -5.41 13.18
N TRP A 77 1.30 -4.13 13.04
CA TRP A 77 2.33 -3.46 13.83
C TRP A 77 1.67 -2.71 14.98
N LEU A 78 2.12 -3.00 16.19
CA LEU A 78 1.58 -2.42 17.42
C LEU A 78 2.68 -1.62 18.13
N ARG A 79 2.32 -0.43 18.60
CA ARG A 79 3.12 0.39 19.50
C ARG A 79 2.67 0.15 20.93
N LEU A 80 3.63 -0.15 21.79
CA LEU A 80 3.44 -0.40 23.21
C LEU A 80 4.38 0.49 24.02
N SER A 81 4.05 0.70 25.30
CA SER A 81 5.00 1.28 26.24
C SER A 81 6.20 0.33 26.46
N PRO A 82 7.41 0.86 26.74
CA PRO A 82 8.61 0.05 26.92
C PRO A 82 8.47 -1.05 27.99
N ALA A 83 7.80 -0.76 29.10
CA ALA A 83 7.54 -1.73 30.16
C ALA A 83 6.64 -2.89 29.67
N SER A 84 5.62 -2.59 28.86
CA SER A 84 4.74 -3.60 28.28
C SER A 84 5.44 -4.44 27.21
N ALA A 85 6.32 -3.83 26.43
CA ALA A 85 7.11 -4.52 25.40
C ALA A 85 8.11 -5.52 26.02
N ALA A 86 8.79 -5.14 27.10
CA ALA A 86 9.70 -6.02 27.83
C ALA A 86 8.94 -7.25 28.40
N TRP A 87 7.77 -7.01 29.00
CA TRP A 87 6.94 -8.07 29.56
C TRP A 87 6.38 -9.02 28.49
N LEU A 88 6.00 -8.49 27.31
CA LEU A 88 5.50 -9.28 26.19
C LEU A 88 6.60 -10.13 25.53
N LYS A 89 7.86 -9.73 25.64
CA LYS A 89 8.99 -10.51 25.13
C LYS A 89 9.15 -11.85 25.88
N GLU A 90 8.84 -11.86 27.17
CA GLU A 90 8.89 -13.06 28.01
C GLU A 90 7.66 -13.97 27.86
N ARG A 91 6.56 -13.43 27.32
CA ARG A 91 5.25 -14.12 27.24
C ARG A 91 4.64 -13.92 25.87
N PRO A 92 4.68 -14.92 24.97
CA PRO A 92 4.13 -14.76 23.63
C PRO A 92 2.63 -14.42 23.70
N PRO A 93 2.16 -13.49 22.85
CA PRO A 93 0.75 -13.13 22.79
C PRO A 93 -0.09 -14.32 22.36
N ALA A 94 -1.23 -14.52 23.03
CA ALA A 94 -2.21 -15.52 22.66
C ALA A 94 -3.20 -14.96 21.65
N CYS A 95 -3.62 -13.70 21.83
CA CYS A 95 -4.44 -13.03 20.83
C CYS A 95 -4.36 -11.50 20.88
N VAL A 96 -4.67 -10.85 19.76
CA VAL A 96 -4.83 -9.39 19.67
C VAL A 96 -6.26 -9.06 19.25
N ARG A 97 -6.86 -8.06 19.88
CA ARG A 97 -8.15 -7.46 19.50
C ARG A 97 -7.91 -6.03 19.08
N ILE A 98 -8.51 -5.61 17.97
CA ILE A 98 -8.36 -4.24 17.45
C ILE A 98 -9.73 -3.57 17.52
N TYR A 99 -9.77 -2.34 18.03
CA TYR A 99 -10.96 -1.52 18.18
C TYR A 99 -10.89 -0.32 17.26
N SER A 100 -11.72 -0.30 16.23
CA SER A 100 -11.93 0.90 15.42
C SER A 100 -12.82 1.90 16.17
N PRO A 101 -12.39 3.15 16.37
CA PRO A 101 -13.18 4.15 17.08
C PRO A 101 -14.27 4.81 16.21
N ARG A 102 -14.33 4.56 14.89
CA ARG A 102 -15.11 5.42 13.96
C ARG A 102 -16.18 4.77 13.08
N THR A 103 -16.50 3.49 13.24
CA THR A 103 -17.55 2.87 12.41
C THR A 103 -18.91 2.90 13.12
N LYS A 104 -19.75 3.91 12.81
CA LYS A 104 -21.21 3.89 13.06
C LYS A 104 -21.91 2.74 12.31
N PHE A 105 -21.29 2.24 11.24
CA PHE A 105 -21.71 1.06 10.51
C PHE A 105 -20.79 -0.12 10.88
N ARG A 106 -21.34 -1.08 11.62
CA ARG A 106 -20.70 -2.36 11.97
C ARG A 106 -19.38 -2.21 12.73
N ARG A 107 -19.47 -2.33 14.06
CA ARG A 107 -18.34 -2.56 14.95
C ARG A 107 -17.60 -3.82 14.44
N ILE A 108 -16.51 -3.65 13.70
CA ILE A 108 -15.64 -4.77 13.32
C ILE A 108 -14.88 -5.11 14.60
N THR A 109 -15.54 -5.88 15.47
CA THR A 109 -14.84 -6.59 16.54
C THR A 109 -14.11 -7.71 15.83
N THR A 110 -12.88 -7.43 15.37
CA THR A 110 -12.05 -8.51 14.86
C THR A 110 -11.93 -9.52 16.02
N GLY A 111 -12.32 -10.76 15.74
CA GLY A 111 -12.25 -11.86 16.71
C GLY A 111 -10.83 -11.98 17.27
N ARG A 112 -10.65 -12.80 18.31
CA ARG A 112 -9.31 -13.05 18.87
C ARG A 112 -8.38 -13.53 17.73
N ILE A 113 -7.50 -12.66 17.24
CA ILE A 113 -6.55 -13.01 16.19
C ILE A 113 -5.36 -13.66 16.89
N PRO A 114 -5.04 -14.94 16.64
CA PRO A 114 -3.81 -15.53 17.15
C PRO A 114 -2.64 -14.73 16.60
N ALA A 115 -1.75 -14.28 17.49
CA ALA A 115 -0.66 -13.40 17.12
C ALA A 115 0.66 -14.02 17.57
N GLN A 116 1.70 -13.85 16.76
CA GLN A 116 3.06 -14.21 17.13
C GLN A 116 3.95 -12.98 16.96
N ILE A 117 4.92 -12.80 17.85
CA ILE A 117 5.89 -11.72 17.75
C ILE A 117 6.86 -12.07 16.62
N GLN A 118 6.85 -11.30 15.53
CA GLN A 118 7.87 -11.39 14.48
C GLN A 118 9.09 -10.51 14.76
N GLY A 119 8.93 -9.43 15.52
CA GLY A 119 10.02 -8.53 15.88
C GLY A 119 9.56 -7.41 16.81
N ILE A 120 10.49 -6.88 17.61
CA ILE A 120 10.27 -5.73 18.49
C ILE A 120 11.28 -4.65 18.09
N ILE A 121 10.79 -3.51 17.63
CA ILE A 121 11.62 -2.34 17.35
C ILE A 121 11.42 -1.35 18.50
N THR A 122 12.46 -1.16 19.30
CA THR A 122 12.52 -0.12 20.33
C THR A 122 13.18 1.12 19.74
N ASN A 123 12.38 2.15 19.42
CA ASN A 123 12.95 3.49 19.22
C ASN A 123 13.18 4.11 20.60
N THR A 124 14.40 4.00 21.09
CA THR A 124 14.86 4.79 22.23
C THR A 124 14.96 6.23 21.74
N ILE A 125 13.97 7.05 22.08
CA ILE A 125 14.08 8.50 21.91
C ILE A 125 15.03 8.94 23.04
N GLY A 126 16.30 9.15 22.69
CA GLY A 126 17.29 9.81 23.54
C GLY A 126 17.08 11.31 23.54
#